data_AF-A0AAU8E6K3-F1
#
_entry.id   AF-A0AAU8E6K3-F1
#
_cell.length_a   1.000
_cell.length_b   1.000
_cell.length_c   1.000
_cell.angle_alpha   90.00
_cell.angle_beta   90.00
_cell.angle_gamma   90.00
#
_symmetry.space_group_name_H-M   'P 1'
#
loop_
_entity.id
_entity.type
_entity.pdbx_description
1 polymer ?
#
loop_
_entity_poly.entity_id
_entity_poly.type
_entity_poly.pdbx_seq_one_letter_code
_entity_poly.pdbx_strand_id
1 'polypeptide(L)'
;MSQSIQIRRGTSAQADALTLLEGELYIDMTLKQLRIHDEVTPGGNKVAMLNAPPRVTLPSAATVSIGTANAETVIVNGSTTITSLGASTDGVRRTVMFTGVLTLTHNGTSLILPGAVDIVTAPGDVAEFINVGGSNWKCLLFTAAAGTVRGSNANGDYVKYPDGRLECSLNVASVSIAVTTAYSPLFYGQPALWTFPIPFVGAMPYVALTPYSVGKLAWGTRSASVSLASAQFAILDIASATATYQLSYIAIGRWK
;
A
#
# COMPACT_ATOMS: atom_id res chain seq x y z
N MET A 1 -13.04 -28.05 -45.45
CA MET A 1 -13.22 -26.72 -46.06
C MET A 1 -13.39 -25.71 -44.94
N SER A 2 -12.48 -24.74 -44.81
CA SER A 2 -12.65 -23.63 -43.87
C SER A 2 -13.77 -22.72 -44.41
N GLN A 3 -14.93 -22.68 -43.75
CA GLN A 3 -15.94 -21.67 -44.08
C GLN A 3 -15.49 -20.33 -43.51
N SER A 4 -15.17 -19.36 -44.37
CA SER A 4 -14.80 -18.00 -43.95
C SER A 4 -15.98 -17.07 -44.12
N ILE A 5 -16.47 -16.49 -43.02
CA ILE A 5 -17.44 -15.38 -43.07
C ILE A 5 -16.67 -14.09 -43.36
N GLN A 6 -17.00 -13.41 -44.45
CA GLN A 6 -16.46 -12.09 -44.77
C GLN A 6 -17.51 -11.03 -44.43
N ILE A 7 -17.16 -10.12 -43.53
CA ILE A 7 -17.99 -8.97 -43.14
C ILE A 7 -17.60 -7.77 -44.02
N ARG A 8 -18.55 -6.88 -44.34
CA ARG A 8 -18.27 -5.62 -45.04
C ARG A 8 -17.23 -4.81 -44.25
N ARG A 9 -16.28 -4.20 -44.96
CA ARG A 9 -15.11 -3.55 -44.38
C ARG A 9 -14.59 -2.41 -45.24
N GLY A 10 -13.90 -1.45 -44.62
CA GLY A 10 -13.30 -0.31 -45.32
C GLY A 10 -12.62 0.67 -44.36
N THR A 11 -12.21 1.84 -44.85
CA THR A 11 -11.55 2.87 -44.03
C THR A 11 -12.54 3.56 -43.10
N SER A 12 -12.05 4.28 -42.08
CA SER A 12 -12.94 5.08 -41.22
C SER A 12 -13.77 6.09 -42.00
N ALA A 13 -13.18 6.75 -43.01
CA ALA A 13 -13.91 7.71 -43.83
C ALA A 13 -15.01 7.05 -44.66
N GLN A 14 -14.78 5.84 -45.16
CA GLN A 14 -15.81 5.04 -45.84
C GLN A 14 -16.90 4.63 -44.86
N ALA A 15 -16.52 4.16 -43.67
CA ALA A 15 -17.46 3.76 -42.63
C ALA A 15 -18.34 4.95 -42.20
N ASP A 16 -17.74 6.11 -41.90
CA ASP A 16 -18.41 7.34 -41.43
C ASP A 16 -19.44 7.89 -42.44
N ALA A 17 -19.28 7.57 -43.73
CA ALA A 17 -20.20 7.97 -44.80
C ALA A 17 -21.35 6.98 -45.04
N LEU A 18 -21.34 5.80 -44.42
CA LEU A 18 -22.32 4.75 -44.64
C LEU A 18 -23.40 4.73 -43.55
N THR A 19 -24.65 4.59 -43.96
CA THR A 19 -25.77 4.19 -43.10
C THR A 19 -26.27 2.84 -43.61
N LEU A 20 -26.02 1.76 -42.84
CA LEU A 20 -26.38 0.40 -43.22
C LEU A 20 -27.64 -0.07 -42.47
N LEU A 21 -28.14 -1.25 -42.85
CA LEU A 21 -29.37 -1.81 -42.27
C LEU A 21 -29.23 -2.10 -40.77
N GLU A 22 -30.36 -2.26 -40.08
CA GLU A 22 -30.39 -2.51 -38.65
C GLU A 22 -29.71 -3.84 -38.34
N GLY A 23 -28.79 -3.83 -37.39
CA GLY A 23 -28.01 -5.00 -36.99
C GLY A 23 -26.88 -5.37 -37.96
N GLU A 24 -26.68 -4.61 -39.05
CA GLU A 24 -25.59 -4.86 -39.97
C GLU A 24 -24.23 -4.57 -39.31
N LEU A 25 -23.29 -5.50 -39.46
CA LEU A 25 -21.93 -5.40 -38.94
C LEU A 25 -20.98 -4.83 -40.00
N TYR A 26 -20.14 -3.88 -39.61
CA TYR A 26 -19.10 -3.30 -40.45
C TYR A 26 -17.74 -3.28 -39.74
N ILE A 27 -16.67 -3.65 -40.45
CA ILE A 27 -15.30 -3.58 -39.93
C ILE A 27 -14.60 -2.32 -40.45
N ASP A 28 -14.33 -1.39 -39.55
CA ASP A 28 -13.44 -0.26 -39.81
C ASP A 28 -12.00 -0.76 -39.77
N MET A 29 -11.35 -0.82 -40.93
CA MET A 29 -9.99 -1.31 -41.12
C MET A 29 -8.91 -0.29 -40.71
N THR A 30 -9.27 1.00 -40.61
CA THR A 30 -8.35 2.06 -40.18
C THR A 30 -8.23 2.07 -38.66
N LEU A 31 -9.35 2.05 -37.95
CA LEU A 31 -9.38 1.95 -36.48
C LEU A 31 -9.32 0.50 -35.97
N LYS A 32 -9.41 -0.48 -36.88
CA LYS A 32 -9.47 -1.92 -36.59
C LYS A 32 -10.64 -2.29 -35.69
N GLN A 33 -11.80 -1.65 -35.84
CA GLN A 33 -12.91 -1.69 -34.90
C GLN A 33 -14.21 -2.19 -35.57
N LEU A 34 -15.04 -2.92 -34.80
CA LEU A 34 -16.39 -3.31 -35.22
C LEU A 34 -17.38 -2.14 -35.04
N ARG A 35 -18.28 -1.96 -36.00
CA ARG A 35 -19.41 -1.04 -35.91
C ARG A 35 -20.72 -1.78 -36.14
N ILE A 36 -21.76 -1.38 -35.43
CA ILE A 36 -23.13 -1.91 -35.55
C ILE A 36 -24.02 -0.80 -36.08
N HIS A 37 -24.78 -1.07 -37.14
CA HIS A 37 -25.67 -0.09 -37.76
C HIS A 37 -27.13 -0.28 -37.35
N ASP A 38 -27.92 0.79 -37.51
CA ASP A 38 -29.29 0.94 -37.00
C ASP A 38 -30.22 1.64 -38.01
N GLU A 39 -29.86 1.68 -39.31
CA GLU A 39 -30.59 2.40 -40.38
C GLU A 39 -30.70 3.91 -40.25
N VAL A 40 -30.18 4.49 -39.18
CA VAL A 40 -30.41 5.91 -38.86
C VAL A 40 -29.10 6.67 -38.72
N THR A 41 -28.09 6.09 -38.06
CA THR A 41 -26.85 6.76 -37.68
C THR A 41 -25.77 6.56 -38.77
N PRO A 42 -25.37 7.61 -39.51
CA PRO A 42 -24.22 7.54 -40.41
C PRO A 42 -22.96 7.18 -39.63
N GLY A 43 -22.17 6.23 -40.13
CA GLY A 43 -21.01 5.70 -39.43
C GLY A 43 -21.30 4.54 -38.49
N GLY A 44 -22.56 4.32 -38.10
CA GLY A 44 -22.96 3.31 -37.12
C GLY A 44 -22.35 3.53 -35.73
N ASN A 45 -22.76 2.70 -34.78
CA ASN A 45 -22.28 2.72 -33.41
C ASN A 45 -20.98 1.93 -33.27
N LYS A 46 -19.91 2.59 -32.85
CA LYS A 46 -18.59 1.97 -32.65
C LYS A 46 -18.60 1.06 -31.42
N VAL A 47 -18.23 -0.21 -31.58
CA VAL A 47 -18.09 -1.16 -30.46
C VAL A 47 -16.72 -0.97 -29.83
N ALA A 48 -16.66 -0.60 -28.55
CA ALA A 48 -15.40 -0.30 -27.86
C ALA A 48 -14.38 -1.46 -28.00
N MET A 49 -13.15 -1.11 -28.39
CA MET A 49 -12.03 -2.04 -28.41
C MET A 49 -11.47 -2.15 -26.98
N LEU A 50 -11.17 -3.37 -26.52
CA LEU A 50 -10.63 -3.62 -25.17
C LEU A 50 -9.16 -3.14 -25.00
N ASN A 51 -8.56 -2.48 -25.98
CA ASN A 51 -7.18 -2.03 -25.85
C ASN A 51 -7.13 -0.72 -25.06
N ALA A 52 -6.74 -0.82 -23.78
CA ALA A 52 -6.62 0.35 -22.91
C ALA A 52 -5.63 1.38 -23.51
N PRO A 53 -5.98 2.67 -23.53
CA PRO A 53 -5.06 3.72 -23.96
C PRO A 53 -3.78 3.71 -23.11
N PRO A 54 -2.63 4.16 -23.67
CA PRO A 54 -1.38 4.20 -22.93
C PRO A 54 -1.51 5.03 -21.66
N ARG A 55 -0.71 4.71 -20.64
CA ARG A 55 -0.67 5.45 -19.39
C ARG A 55 -0.28 6.93 -19.63
N VAL A 56 -0.91 7.83 -18.89
CA VAL A 56 -0.62 9.28 -18.94
C VAL A 56 0.04 9.71 -17.64
N THR A 57 1.08 10.54 -17.72
CA THR A 57 1.72 11.15 -16.55
C THR A 57 1.18 12.55 -16.32
N LEU A 58 0.73 12.85 -15.11
CA LEU A 58 0.30 14.17 -14.66
C LEU A 58 1.17 14.62 -13.46
N PRO A 59 1.64 15.87 -13.43
CA PRO A 59 2.28 16.42 -12.25
C PRO A 59 1.30 16.60 -11.10
N SER A 60 1.76 16.34 -9.88
CA SER A 60 1.04 16.61 -8.64
C SER A 60 0.78 18.11 -8.49
N ALA A 61 -0.45 18.47 -8.18
CA ALA A 61 -0.91 19.82 -7.89
C ALA A 61 -2.09 19.76 -6.91
N ALA A 62 -2.54 20.89 -6.37
CA ALA A 62 -3.71 20.93 -5.49
C ALA A 62 -4.94 20.24 -6.12
N THR A 63 -5.09 20.38 -7.44
CA THR A 63 -6.07 19.64 -8.26
C THR A 63 -5.35 18.89 -9.37
N VAL A 64 -5.53 17.57 -9.44
CA VAL A 64 -5.01 16.71 -10.52
C VAL A 64 -6.17 16.06 -11.25
N SER A 65 -6.52 16.56 -12.44
CA SER A 65 -7.71 16.12 -13.20
C SER A 65 -7.53 14.74 -13.85
N ILE A 66 -7.58 13.67 -13.06
CA ILE A 66 -7.43 12.29 -13.54
C ILE A 66 -8.65 11.81 -14.35
N GLY A 67 -9.83 12.39 -14.10
CA GLY A 67 -11.07 12.04 -14.80
C GLY A 67 -11.03 12.32 -16.29
N THR A 68 -10.41 13.44 -16.67
CA THR A 68 -10.26 13.88 -18.06
C THR A 68 -9.00 13.34 -18.75
N ALA A 69 -8.16 12.60 -18.03
CA ALA A 69 -7.00 11.96 -18.63
C ALA A 69 -7.45 10.89 -19.64
N ASN A 70 -6.86 10.89 -20.83
CA ASN A 70 -7.11 9.87 -21.85
C ASN A 70 -6.34 8.57 -21.53
N ALA A 71 -6.51 8.03 -20.32
CA ALA A 71 -5.86 6.84 -19.82
C ALA A 71 -6.66 6.20 -18.68
N GLU A 72 -6.80 4.88 -18.67
CA GLU A 72 -7.34 4.14 -17.51
C GLU A 72 -6.37 4.21 -16.31
N THR A 73 -5.07 4.20 -16.62
CA THR A 73 -3.99 4.33 -15.63
C THR A 73 -3.30 5.68 -15.75
N VAL A 74 -3.27 6.43 -14.65
CA VAL A 74 -2.57 7.72 -14.53
C VAL A 74 -1.35 7.57 -13.63
N ILE A 75 -0.19 8.04 -14.07
CA ILE A 75 0.98 8.22 -13.21
C ILE A 75 0.92 9.64 -12.65
N VAL A 76 1.04 9.77 -11.33
CA VAL A 76 1.22 11.07 -10.66
C VAL A 76 2.67 11.19 -10.20
N ASN A 77 3.35 12.25 -10.64
CA ASN A 77 4.73 12.55 -10.24
C ASN A 77 4.83 13.88 -9.50
N GLY A 78 5.92 14.08 -8.76
CA GLY A 78 6.12 15.25 -7.90
C GLY A 78 5.72 15.01 -6.45
N SER A 79 5.70 16.09 -5.67
CA SER A 79 5.56 16.06 -4.21
C SER A 79 4.49 17.02 -3.66
N THR A 80 3.69 17.63 -4.53
CA THR A 80 2.67 18.60 -4.13
C THR A 80 1.47 17.89 -3.51
N THR A 81 0.98 18.40 -2.38
CA THR A 81 -0.27 17.94 -1.75
C THR A 81 -1.45 18.05 -2.71
N ILE A 82 -2.26 17.00 -2.78
CA ILE A 82 -3.45 16.90 -3.62
C ILE A 82 -4.68 16.97 -2.72
N THR A 83 -5.56 17.93 -3.02
CA THR A 83 -6.85 18.11 -2.33
C THR A 83 -8.04 17.75 -3.21
N SER A 84 -7.83 17.58 -4.53
CA SER A 84 -8.88 17.24 -5.49
C SER A 84 -8.33 16.46 -6.69
N LEU A 85 -9.18 15.58 -7.24
CA LEU A 85 -8.90 14.80 -8.45
C LEU A 85 -9.66 15.32 -9.69
N GLY A 86 -10.23 16.53 -9.58
CA GLY A 86 -10.96 17.22 -10.65
C GLY A 86 -12.37 16.66 -10.90
N ALA A 87 -13.11 17.27 -11.82
CA ALA A 87 -14.46 16.83 -12.17
C ALA A 87 -14.44 15.63 -13.14
N SER A 88 -15.41 14.73 -12.99
CA SER A 88 -15.65 13.62 -13.91
C SER A 88 -17.11 13.18 -13.85
N THR A 89 -17.51 12.35 -14.81
CA THR A 89 -18.79 11.65 -14.76
C THR A 89 -18.77 10.61 -13.64
N ASP A 90 -19.92 10.45 -12.98
CA ASP A 90 -20.14 9.39 -11.98
C ASP A 90 -19.80 8.00 -12.56
N GLY A 91 -19.20 7.16 -11.73
CA GLY A 91 -18.78 5.80 -12.11
C GLY A 91 -17.44 5.70 -12.85
N VAL A 92 -16.80 6.81 -13.25
CA VAL A 92 -15.46 6.76 -13.87
C VAL A 92 -14.45 6.21 -12.88
N ARG A 93 -13.76 5.12 -13.25
CA ARG A 93 -12.69 4.49 -12.46
C ARG A 93 -11.31 4.83 -13.03
N ARG A 94 -10.35 5.11 -12.15
CA ARG A 94 -8.95 5.36 -12.52
C ARG A 94 -8.01 4.61 -11.58
N THR A 95 -7.00 3.97 -12.18
CA THR A 95 -5.84 3.45 -11.44
C THR A 95 -4.78 4.53 -11.40
N VAL A 96 -4.33 4.92 -10.22
CA VAL A 96 -3.34 5.98 -10.03
C VAL A 96 -2.06 5.38 -9.44
N MET A 97 -0.92 5.60 -10.10
CA MET A 97 0.40 5.17 -9.64
C MET A 97 1.20 6.39 -9.19
N PHE A 98 1.68 6.40 -7.95
CA PHE A 98 2.47 7.50 -7.40
C PHE A 98 3.96 7.24 -7.57
N THR A 99 4.70 8.23 -8.05
CA THR A 99 6.17 8.14 -8.23
C THR A 99 6.95 9.03 -7.28
N GLY A 100 6.26 9.86 -6.49
CA GLY A 100 6.83 10.73 -5.48
C GLY A 100 6.11 10.60 -4.14
N VAL A 101 6.68 11.27 -3.13
CA VAL A 101 6.07 11.42 -1.80
C VAL A 101 5.20 12.68 -1.81
N LEU A 102 3.90 12.51 -1.67
CA LEU A 102 2.92 13.60 -1.55
C LEU A 102 1.85 13.25 -0.53
N THR A 103 0.99 14.20 -0.18
CA THR A 103 -0.17 13.94 0.68
C THR A 103 -1.46 14.02 -0.13
N LEU A 104 -2.29 12.99 -0.04
CA LEU A 104 -3.70 13.04 -0.39
C LEU A 104 -4.48 13.53 0.84
N THR A 105 -5.07 14.72 0.76
CA THR A 105 -5.84 15.27 1.89
C THR A 105 -7.27 14.74 1.88
N HIS A 106 -7.67 14.08 2.95
CA HIS A 106 -9.01 13.54 3.07
C HIS A 106 -10.06 14.66 3.20
N ASN A 107 -11.15 14.49 2.48
CA ASN A 107 -12.39 15.22 2.69
C ASN A 107 -13.58 14.24 2.62
N GLY A 108 -14.51 14.33 3.58
CA GLY A 108 -15.66 13.42 3.67
C GLY A 108 -16.65 13.49 2.50
N THR A 109 -16.47 14.42 1.56
CA THR A 109 -17.32 14.60 0.37
C THR A 109 -16.50 14.54 -0.93
N SER A 110 -15.45 15.34 -1.06
CA SER A 110 -14.76 15.53 -2.34
C SER A 110 -13.61 14.55 -2.61
N LEU A 111 -12.91 14.10 -1.57
CA LEU A 111 -11.81 13.14 -1.68
C LEU A 111 -11.85 12.15 -0.51
N ILE A 112 -12.67 11.12 -0.69
CA ILE A 112 -12.99 10.14 0.35
C ILE A 112 -11.90 9.06 0.33
N LEU A 113 -11.10 9.02 1.39
CA LEU A 113 -9.97 8.10 1.55
C LEU A 113 -10.28 7.02 2.59
N PRO A 114 -9.67 5.82 2.49
CA PRO A 114 -9.79 4.77 3.50
C PRO A 114 -9.40 5.28 4.89
N GLY A 115 -10.15 4.89 5.91
CA GLY A 115 -9.87 5.26 7.30
C GLY A 115 -10.21 6.71 7.67
N ALA A 116 -10.76 7.52 6.76
CA ALA A 116 -11.09 8.92 6.99
C ALA A 116 -9.89 9.78 7.47
N VAL A 117 -8.71 9.48 6.93
CA VAL A 117 -7.44 10.15 7.27
C VAL A 117 -6.67 10.50 5.99
N ASP A 118 -5.80 11.51 6.10
CA ASP A 118 -4.84 11.83 5.05
C ASP A 118 -3.92 10.65 4.78
N ILE A 119 -3.56 10.45 3.50
CA ILE A 119 -2.61 9.42 3.09
C ILE A 119 -1.37 10.10 2.55
N VAL A 120 -0.21 9.79 3.15
CA VAL A 120 1.10 10.16 2.60
C VAL A 120 1.57 9.03 1.69
N THR A 121 1.77 9.33 0.41
CA THR A 121 2.22 8.36 -0.58
C THR A 121 3.73 8.15 -0.52
N ALA A 122 4.18 7.04 -1.08
CA ALA A 122 5.56 6.75 -1.42
C ALA A 122 5.69 6.36 -2.89
N PRO A 123 6.91 6.43 -3.48
CA PRO A 123 7.15 5.92 -4.82
C PRO A 123 6.73 4.45 -4.96
N GLY A 124 5.91 4.18 -5.97
CA GLY A 124 5.37 2.86 -6.31
C GLY A 124 4.00 2.55 -5.70
N ASP A 125 3.43 3.43 -4.87
CA ASP A 125 2.08 3.23 -4.33
C ASP A 125 1.04 3.26 -5.45
N VAL A 126 -0.01 2.46 -5.32
CA VAL A 126 -1.10 2.36 -6.30
C VAL A 126 -2.45 2.54 -5.61
N ALA A 127 -3.32 3.35 -6.19
CA ALA A 127 -4.68 3.55 -5.71
C ALA A 127 -5.72 3.36 -6.82
N GLU A 128 -6.89 2.81 -6.48
CA GLU A 128 -8.05 2.80 -7.36
C GLU A 128 -9.07 3.81 -6.87
N PHE A 129 -9.45 4.75 -7.73
CA PHE A 129 -10.48 5.73 -7.45
C PHE A 129 -11.71 5.51 -8.33
N ILE A 130 -12.88 5.81 -7.79
CA ILE A 130 -14.14 5.96 -8.52
C ILE A 130 -14.70 7.36 -8.29
N ASN A 131 -15.13 8.02 -9.36
CA ASN A 131 -15.87 9.26 -9.24
C ASN A 131 -17.30 8.95 -8.78
N VAL A 132 -17.81 9.71 -7.81
CA VAL A 132 -19.17 9.56 -7.24
C VAL A 132 -20.05 10.78 -7.57
N GLY A 133 -19.75 11.43 -8.70
CA GLY A 133 -20.42 12.63 -9.21
C GLY A 133 -19.60 13.91 -9.06
N GLY A 134 -19.51 14.72 -10.11
CA GLY A 134 -18.86 16.02 -10.08
C GLY A 134 -17.37 15.91 -9.76
N SER A 135 -16.90 16.68 -8.76
CA SER A 135 -15.49 16.63 -8.29
C SER A 135 -15.28 15.71 -7.10
N ASN A 136 -16.20 14.78 -6.86
CA ASN A 136 -16.16 13.87 -5.72
C ASN A 136 -15.56 12.54 -6.14
N TRP A 137 -14.49 12.12 -5.45
CA TRP A 137 -13.82 10.87 -5.70
C TRP A 137 -13.71 10.04 -4.43
N LYS A 138 -13.97 8.74 -4.57
CA LYS A 138 -13.78 7.76 -3.51
C LYS A 138 -12.64 6.83 -3.89
N CYS A 139 -11.64 6.73 -3.01
CA CYS A 139 -10.60 5.73 -3.11
C CYS A 139 -11.17 4.39 -2.64
N LEU A 140 -11.26 3.42 -3.56
CA LEU A 140 -11.76 2.07 -3.31
C LEU A 140 -10.68 1.16 -2.73
N LEU A 141 -9.45 1.32 -3.21
CA LEU A 141 -8.30 0.54 -2.80
C LEU A 141 -7.07 1.43 -2.77
N PHE A 142 -6.24 1.29 -1.75
CA PHE A 142 -4.90 1.86 -1.69
C PHE A 142 -3.92 0.74 -1.32
N THR A 143 -2.96 0.49 -2.21
CA THR A 143 -1.92 -0.53 -2.05
C THR A 143 -0.58 0.19 -2.04
N ALA A 144 0.08 0.23 -0.88
CA ALA A 144 1.41 0.82 -0.81
C ALA A 144 2.46 -0.11 -1.45
N ALA A 145 3.45 0.50 -2.11
CA ALA A 145 4.47 -0.13 -2.95
C ALA A 145 5.27 -1.19 -2.19
N ALA A 146 5.64 -0.83 -0.96
CA ALA A 146 6.21 -1.76 -0.02
C ALA A 146 5.07 -2.63 0.51
N GLY A 147 4.71 -3.68 -0.23
CA GLY A 147 3.93 -4.78 0.35
C GLY A 147 4.56 -5.24 1.67
N THR A 148 3.81 -5.96 2.50
CA THR A 148 4.34 -6.43 3.78
C THR A 148 5.61 -7.27 3.56
N VAL A 149 6.79 -6.74 3.88
CA VAL A 149 8.07 -7.45 3.73
C VAL A 149 8.37 -8.15 5.04
N ARG A 150 8.60 -9.46 4.97
CA ARG A 150 9.01 -10.28 6.12
C ARG A 150 10.41 -10.80 5.89
N GLY A 151 11.20 -10.91 6.95
CA GLY A 151 12.51 -11.53 6.90
C GLY A 151 13.04 -11.84 8.29
N SER A 152 14.20 -12.48 8.34
CA SER A 152 14.86 -12.86 9.58
C SER A 152 16.38 -12.85 9.44
N ASN A 153 17.07 -12.72 10.56
CA ASN A 153 18.51 -12.92 10.67
C ASN A 153 18.85 -13.44 12.08
N ALA A 154 20.15 -13.54 12.41
CA ALA A 154 20.60 -14.02 13.72
C ALA A 154 20.07 -13.21 14.91
N ASN A 155 19.61 -11.98 14.67
CA ASN A 155 19.08 -11.08 15.68
C ASN A 155 17.54 -11.14 15.81
N GLY A 156 16.85 -11.98 15.02
CA GLY A 156 15.40 -12.18 15.10
C GLY A 156 14.68 -11.95 13.77
N ASP A 157 13.36 -11.89 13.85
CA ASP A 157 12.44 -11.70 12.74
C ASP A 157 12.01 -10.22 12.62
N TYR A 158 11.64 -9.80 11.42
CA TYR A 158 11.07 -8.48 11.18
C TYR A 158 9.93 -8.49 10.16
N VAL A 159 9.05 -7.51 10.30
CA VAL A 159 7.94 -7.20 9.38
C VAL A 159 7.92 -5.70 9.10
N LYS A 160 8.15 -5.33 7.84
CA LYS A 160 7.95 -3.96 7.34
C LYS A 160 6.54 -3.85 6.76
N TYR A 161 5.74 -2.97 7.33
CA TYR A 161 4.39 -2.69 6.87
C TYR A 161 4.38 -1.53 5.87
N PRO A 162 3.43 -1.52 4.92
CA PRO A 162 3.34 -0.48 3.90
C PRO A 162 3.15 0.95 4.45
N ASP A 163 2.50 1.07 5.61
CA ASP A 163 2.26 2.32 6.36
C ASP A 163 3.53 2.89 7.05
N GLY A 164 4.68 2.23 6.87
CA GLY A 164 5.94 2.61 7.48
C GLY A 164 6.19 2.00 8.86
N ARG A 165 5.26 1.23 9.43
CA ARG A 165 5.49 0.50 10.69
C ARG A 165 6.51 -0.61 10.49
N LEU A 166 7.44 -0.73 11.43
CA LEU A 166 8.36 -1.86 11.55
C LEU A 166 8.02 -2.61 12.83
N GLU A 167 7.92 -3.92 12.75
CA GLU A 167 7.87 -4.81 13.89
C GLU A 167 9.09 -5.72 13.84
N CYS A 168 9.83 -5.79 14.94
CA CYS A 168 10.90 -6.76 15.14
C CYS A 168 10.54 -7.66 16.32
N SER A 169 10.88 -8.94 16.23
CA SER A 169 10.63 -9.92 17.29
C SER A 169 11.78 -10.91 17.40
N LEU A 170 12.05 -11.40 18.61
CA LEU A 170 13.04 -12.44 18.86
C LEU A 170 12.50 -13.40 19.93
N ASN A 171 12.66 -14.71 19.71
CA ASN A 171 12.42 -15.72 20.72
C ASN A 171 13.72 -16.43 21.06
N VAL A 172 14.09 -16.44 22.35
CA VAL A 172 15.24 -17.17 22.88
C VAL A 172 14.70 -18.38 23.63
N ALA A 173 14.96 -19.57 23.08
CA ALA A 173 14.39 -20.83 23.58
C ALA A 173 14.92 -21.25 24.96
N SER A 174 16.11 -20.81 25.34
CA SER A 174 16.70 -21.05 26.66
C SER A 174 17.92 -20.15 26.86
N VAL A 175 17.97 -19.45 27.99
CA VAL A 175 19.15 -18.70 28.43
C VAL A 175 19.25 -18.69 29.94
N SER A 176 20.45 -18.88 30.49
CA SER A 176 20.71 -18.76 31.92
C SER A 176 20.99 -17.30 32.27
N ILE A 177 20.21 -16.74 33.19
CA ILE A 177 20.34 -15.35 33.65
C ILE A 177 20.55 -15.34 35.16
N ALA A 178 21.61 -14.65 35.60
CA ALA A 178 21.86 -14.37 37.00
C ALA A 178 21.03 -13.15 37.43
N VAL A 179 19.92 -13.40 38.12
CA VAL A 179 19.08 -12.36 38.73
C VAL A 179 19.56 -12.17 40.17
N THR A 180 20.69 -11.49 40.33
CA THR A 180 21.39 -11.38 41.62
C THR A 180 21.71 -9.95 42.04
N THR A 181 21.52 -8.97 41.15
CA THR A 181 21.79 -7.56 41.47
C THR A 181 20.64 -7.01 42.29
N ALA A 182 20.91 -6.55 43.51
CA ALA A 182 19.89 -6.02 44.40
C ALA A 182 19.30 -4.69 43.87
N TYR A 183 17.97 -4.60 43.87
CA TYR A 183 17.19 -3.41 43.54
C TYR A 183 16.04 -3.26 44.54
N SER A 184 16.39 -2.81 45.75
CA SER A 184 15.48 -2.68 46.89
C SER A 184 14.88 -4.05 47.30
N PRO A 185 13.55 -4.32 47.46
CA PRO A 185 13.10 -5.66 47.83
C PRO A 185 13.16 -6.66 46.65
N LEU A 186 13.58 -6.22 45.46
CA LEU A 186 13.70 -7.03 44.25
C LEU A 186 15.17 -7.27 43.89
N PHE A 187 15.37 -8.22 42.97
CA PHE A 187 16.63 -8.47 42.30
C PHE A 187 16.42 -8.34 40.80
N TYR A 188 17.46 -7.93 40.07
CA TYR A 188 17.45 -7.95 38.62
C TYR A 188 18.69 -8.62 38.02
N GLY A 189 18.49 -9.17 36.83
CA GLY A 189 19.52 -9.67 35.94
C GLY A 189 19.31 -9.12 34.54
N GLN A 190 20.39 -8.96 33.77
CA GLN A 190 20.31 -8.41 32.43
C GLN A 190 20.62 -9.50 31.39
N PRO A 191 19.70 -9.80 30.46
CA PRO A 191 20.06 -10.55 29.27
C PRO A 191 21.01 -9.74 28.38
N ALA A 192 21.57 -10.41 27.36
CA ALA A 192 22.39 -9.74 26.36
C ALA A 192 21.60 -8.61 25.67
N LEU A 193 22.33 -7.56 25.25
CA LEU A 193 21.76 -6.48 24.44
C LEU A 193 21.10 -7.07 23.19
N TRP A 194 19.85 -6.72 22.96
CA TRP A 194 19.18 -7.11 21.73
C TRP A 194 19.44 -6.06 20.66
N THR A 195 20.31 -6.39 19.70
CA THR A 195 20.43 -5.66 18.44
C THR A 195 19.22 -6.00 17.59
N PHE A 196 18.50 -5.03 17.03
CA PHE A 196 17.36 -5.31 16.18
C PHE A 196 17.79 -5.91 14.84
N PRO A 197 16.99 -6.82 14.25
CA PRO A 197 17.30 -7.38 12.93
C PRO A 197 17.33 -6.32 11.83
N ILE A 198 16.57 -5.24 11.98
CA ILE A 198 16.63 -4.03 11.15
C ILE A 198 16.55 -2.80 12.06
N PRO A 199 17.35 -1.75 11.83
CA PRO A 199 17.25 -0.51 12.58
C PRO A 199 15.96 0.26 12.25
N PHE A 200 15.36 0.86 13.27
CA PHE A 200 14.25 1.80 13.17
C PHE A 200 14.73 3.18 12.70
N VAL A 201 13.79 4.04 12.30
CA VAL A 201 14.04 5.46 11.95
C VAL A 201 13.08 6.38 12.70
N GLY A 202 13.44 7.66 12.79
CA GLY A 202 12.60 8.68 13.42
C GLY A 202 12.57 8.54 14.94
N ALA A 203 11.38 8.34 15.50
CA ALA A 203 11.20 8.18 16.94
C ALA A 203 11.68 6.81 17.44
N MET A 204 12.09 6.75 18.71
CA MET A 204 12.51 5.51 19.36
C MET A 204 11.37 4.46 19.33
N PRO A 205 11.68 3.19 19.08
CA PRO A 205 10.68 2.14 19.07
C PRO A 205 10.13 1.85 20.47
N TYR A 206 8.89 1.41 20.53
CA TYR A 206 8.30 0.80 21.72
C TYR A 206 8.82 -0.63 21.85
N VAL A 207 9.29 -1.01 23.02
CA VAL A 207 9.92 -2.31 23.25
C VAL A 207 9.33 -3.02 24.46
N ALA A 208 9.27 -4.34 24.41
CA ALA A 208 8.88 -5.18 25.54
C ALA A 208 9.62 -6.53 25.52
N LEU A 209 9.76 -7.11 26.71
CA LEU A 209 10.31 -8.43 26.97
C LEU A 209 9.36 -9.19 27.90
N THR A 210 9.04 -10.43 27.55
CA THR A 210 8.31 -11.34 28.43
C THR A 210 9.18 -12.55 28.75
N PRO A 211 9.69 -12.67 29.98
CA PRO A 211 10.39 -13.86 30.42
C PRO A 211 9.41 -14.94 30.85
N TYR A 212 9.77 -16.20 30.61
CA TYR A 212 9.09 -17.38 31.11
C TYR A 212 10.10 -18.34 31.72
N SER A 213 9.77 -18.94 32.86
CA SER A 213 10.53 -20.03 33.46
C SER A 213 9.57 -20.99 34.15
N VAL A 214 9.88 -22.28 34.14
CA VAL A 214 9.02 -23.29 34.76
C VAL A 214 9.10 -23.16 36.28
N GLY A 215 7.95 -23.00 36.94
CA GLY A 215 7.87 -22.92 38.39
C GLY A 215 8.36 -21.59 38.99
N LYS A 216 8.63 -20.57 38.17
CA LYS A 216 9.08 -19.25 38.62
C LYS A 216 8.42 -18.14 37.79
N LEU A 217 7.86 -17.14 38.48
CA LEU A 217 7.36 -15.91 37.84
C LEU A 217 8.45 -14.84 37.88
N ALA A 218 8.60 -14.11 36.79
CA ALA A 218 9.50 -12.98 36.68
C ALA A 218 8.91 -11.93 35.75
N TRP A 219 9.41 -10.69 35.81
CA TRP A 219 8.92 -9.57 35.00
C TRP A 219 10.03 -9.04 34.10
N GLY A 220 9.72 -8.82 32.83
CA GLY A 220 10.64 -8.14 31.91
C GLY A 220 10.43 -6.63 31.95
N THR A 221 11.51 -5.87 31.95
CA THR A 221 11.48 -4.41 31.83
C THR A 221 12.63 -3.91 30.96
N ARG A 222 12.55 -2.67 30.48
CA ARG A 222 13.70 -1.98 29.88
C ARG A 222 14.67 -1.56 31.00
N SER A 223 15.97 -1.73 30.80
CA SER A 223 16.99 -1.42 31.82
C SER A 223 17.99 -0.34 31.42
N ALA A 224 17.93 0.13 30.17
CA ALA A 224 18.67 1.31 29.70
C ALA A 224 17.90 2.03 28.58
N SER A 225 18.48 3.11 28.06
CA SER A 225 17.94 3.84 26.91
C SER A 225 17.83 2.93 25.69
N VAL A 226 16.69 3.04 24.99
CA VAL A 226 16.44 2.38 23.71
C VAL A 226 17.07 3.22 22.60
N SER A 227 17.76 2.58 21.66
CA SER A 227 18.25 3.24 20.46
C SER A 227 17.40 2.86 19.25
N LEU A 228 17.70 3.45 18.09
CA LEU A 228 17.10 3.02 16.83
C LEU A 228 17.60 1.64 16.36
N ALA A 229 18.69 1.11 16.92
CA ALA A 229 19.32 -0.13 16.47
C ALA A 229 19.31 -1.25 17.52
N SER A 230 19.02 -0.94 18.79
CA SER A 230 19.09 -1.91 19.88
C SER A 230 18.32 -1.49 21.11
N ALA A 231 18.00 -2.46 21.96
CA ALA A 231 17.41 -2.25 23.29
C ALA A 231 18.02 -3.18 24.34
N GLN A 232 18.20 -2.65 25.55
CA GLN A 232 18.67 -3.37 26.72
C GLN A 232 17.51 -3.60 27.70
N PHE A 233 17.38 -4.83 28.19
CA PHE A 233 16.32 -5.24 29.10
C PHE A 233 16.88 -5.72 30.44
N ALA A 234 16.00 -5.91 31.41
CA ALA A 234 16.25 -6.63 32.64
C ALA A 234 15.08 -7.54 32.96
N ILE A 235 15.40 -8.62 33.67
CA ILE A 235 14.44 -9.50 34.30
C ILE A 235 14.46 -9.18 35.79
N LEU A 236 13.32 -8.78 36.32
CA LEU A 236 13.08 -8.51 37.73
C LEU A 236 12.46 -9.74 38.39
N ASP A 237 12.88 -10.01 39.61
CA ASP A 237 12.39 -11.11 40.43
C ASP A 237 12.44 -10.73 41.92
N ILE A 238 11.66 -11.41 42.75
CA ILE A 238 11.68 -11.23 44.20
C ILE A 238 12.82 -12.03 44.85
N ALA A 239 13.32 -13.06 44.17
CA ALA A 239 14.35 -13.95 44.70
C ALA A 239 15.66 -13.81 43.92
N SER A 240 16.76 -13.64 44.66
CA SER A 240 18.12 -13.69 44.10
C SER A 240 18.46 -15.13 43.69
N ALA A 241 18.63 -15.36 42.39
CA ALA A 241 18.97 -16.67 41.85
C ALA A 241 19.49 -16.58 40.41
N THR A 242 20.28 -17.58 40.03
CA THR A 242 20.53 -17.88 38.62
C THR A 242 19.52 -18.91 38.15
N ALA A 243 18.77 -18.59 37.09
CA ALA A 243 17.76 -19.47 36.54
C ALA A 243 17.74 -19.44 35.01
N THR A 244 17.20 -20.51 34.42
CA THR A 244 17.00 -20.61 32.98
C THR A 244 15.65 -20.03 32.60
N TYR A 245 15.66 -19.14 31.60
CA TYR A 245 14.48 -18.47 31.08
C TYR A 245 14.32 -18.71 29.57
N GLN A 246 13.07 -18.76 29.12
CA GLN A 246 12.65 -18.48 27.76
C GLN A 246 12.32 -17.00 27.65
N LEU A 247 12.78 -16.33 26.60
CA LEU A 247 12.58 -14.89 26.43
C LEU A 247 11.91 -14.60 25.10
N SER A 248 10.81 -13.86 25.13
CA SER A 248 10.17 -13.32 23.92
C SER A 248 10.29 -11.80 23.94
N TYR A 249 10.82 -11.25 22.85
CA TYR A 249 11.04 -9.82 22.66
C TYR A 249 10.16 -9.30 21.53
N ILE A 250 9.72 -8.06 21.66
CA ILE A 250 9.08 -7.30 20.60
C ILE A 250 9.55 -5.84 20.60
N ALA A 251 9.74 -5.28 19.40
CA ALA A 251 10.01 -3.88 19.18
C ALA A 251 9.13 -3.36 18.03
N ILE A 252 8.45 -2.23 18.22
CA ILE A 252 7.54 -1.63 17.23
C ILE A 252 7.92 -0.16 17.04
N GLY A 253 8.12 0.25 15.79
CA GLY A 253 8.53 1.61 15.42
C GLY A 253 8.31 1.88 13.93
N ARG A 254 9.17 2.70 13.32
CA ARG A 254 9.10 3.07 11.90
C ARG A 254 10.32 2.59 11.11
N TRP A 255 10.17 2.29 9.82
CA TRP A 255 11.28 2.04 8.88
C TRP A 255 11.39 3.06 7.74
N LYS A 256 10.40 3.93 7.58
CA LYS A 256 10.38 5.08 6.69
C LYS A 256 9.61 6.23 7.32
#